data_AF-A0A0D0C1K6-F1
#
_entry.id   AF-A0A0D0C1K6-F1
#
_cell.length_a   1.000
_cell.length_b   1.000
_cell.length_c   1.000
_cell.angle_alpha   90.00
_cell.angle_beta   90.00
_cell.angle_gamma   90.00
#
_symmetry.space_group_name_H-M   'P 1'
#
loop_
_entity.id
_entity.type
_entity.pdbx_description
1 polymer ?
#
loop_
_entity_poly.entity_id
_entity_poly.type
_entity_poly.pdbx_seq_one_letter_code
_entity_poly.pdbx_strand_id
1 'polypeptide(L)'
;FINNFCPLISVTLCCNNDMNFLSNVVDTKDIMWYSTGYQSKKQCKNHNVSALMAKSFLYHKSHGDHTGNVLDQNQLLIFCCQHALNWEMEMSAQQVIAYLMRWGDHICSHHY
;
A
#
# COMPACT_ATOMS: atom_id res chain seq x y z
N PHE A 1 -9.21 32.65 -13.67
CA PHE A 1 -8.44 31.54 -13.08
C PHE A 1 -9.28 30.91 -11.98
N ILE A 2 -9.60 29.62 -12.11
CA ILE A 2 -10.21 28.85 -11.03
C ILE A 2 -9.08 28.41 -10.09
N ASN A 3 -9.30 28.52 -8.78
CA ASN A 3 -8.33 28.09 -7.79
C ASN A 3 -8.40 26.57 -7.61
N ASN A 4 -7.29 25.86 -7.87
CA ASN A 4 -7.14 24.42 -7.65
C ASN A 4 -6.85 24.06 -6.19
N PHE A 5 -6.69 25.02 -5.27
CA PHE A 5 -6.36 24.70 -3.88
C PHE A 5 -7.60 24.31 -3.07
N CYS A 6 -7.66 23.07 -2.58
CA CYS A 6 -8.68 22.60 -1.65
C CYS A 6 -8.03 22.09 -0.36
N PRO A 7 -8.17 22.82 0.78
CA PRO A 7 -7.51 22.45 2.02
C PRO A 7 -8.00 21.11 2.58
N LEU A 8 -9.27 20.77 2.37
CA LEU A 8 -9.83 19.50 2.86
C LEU A 8 -9.13 18.30 2.23
N ILE A 9 -8.90 18.32 0.92
CA ILE A 9 -8.27 17.23 0.18
C ILE A 9 -6.78 17.13 0.54
N SER A 10 -6.08 18.26 0.65
CA SER A 10 -4.68 18.27 1.07
C SER A 10 -4.46 17.75 2.49
N VAL A 11 -5.37 18.05 3.42
CA VAL A 11 -5.28 17.58 4.81
C VAL A 11 -5.66 16.10 4.94
N THR A 12 -6.67 15.63 4.20
CA THR A 12 -7.13 14.23 4.29
C THR A 12 -6.20 13.25 3.60
N LEU A 13 -5.64 13.62 2.45
CA LEU A 13 -4.74 12.75 1.69
C LEU A 13 -3.27 12.93 2.08
N CYS A 14 -2.93 13.97 2.86
CA CYS A 14 -1.57 14.29 3.29
C CYS A 14 -0.55 14.35 2.14
N CYS A 15 -1.00 14.67 0.94
CA CYS A 15 -0.16 14.75 -0.26
C CYS A 15 -0.44 16.03 -1.05
N ASN A 16 0.52 16.44 -1.88
CA ASN A 16 0.33 17.57 -2.77
C ASN A 16 -0.61 17.14 -3.91
N ASN A 17 -1.81 17.71 -3.94
CA ASN A 17 -2.83 17.38 -4.94
C ASN A 17 -2.96 18.53 -5.94
N ASP A 18 -2.73 18.25 -7.22
CA ASP A 18 -3.01 19.21 -8.30
C ASP A 18 -4.38 18.91 -8.93
N MET A 19 -5.36 19.78 -8.68
CA MET A 19 -6.78 19.54 -8.98
C MET A 19 -7.25 20.26 -10.25
N ASN A 20 -6.97 19.74 -11.43
CA ASN A 20 -7.31 20.46 -12.66
C ASN A 20 -8.80 20.48 -13.00
N PHE A 21 -9.34 21.67 -13.30
CA PHE A 21 -10.70 21.84 -13.81
C PHE A 21 -10.76 21.56 -15.32
N LEU A 22 -11.58 20.59 -15.71
CA LEU A 22 -11.79 20.21 -17.11
C LEU A 22 -13.16 20.70 -17.58
N SER A 23 -13.17 21.66 -18.50
CA SER A 23 -14.41 22.22 -19.07
C SER A 23 -14.88 21.52 -20.35
N ASN A 24 -13.97 20.83 -21.06
CA ASN A 24 -14.27 20.14 -22.31
C ASN A 24 -14.79 18.71 -22.04
N VAL A 25 -15.98 18.40 -22.52
CA VAL A 25 -16.62 17.10 -22.35
C VAL A 25 -15.86 15.97 -23.05
N VAL A 26 -15.27 16.22 -24.22
CA VAL A 26 -14.57 15.18 -24.99
C VAL A 26 -13.32 14.71 -24.24
N ASP A 27 -12.45 15.65 -23.86
CA ASP A 27 -11.21 15.34 -23.14
C ASP A 27 -11.49 14.73 -21.75
N THR A 28 -12.53 15.24 -21.05
CA THR A 28 -12.93 14.72 -19.74
C THR A 28 -13.39 13.27 -19.84
N LYS A 29 -14.16 12.94 -20.88
CA LYS A 29 -14.65 11.57 -21.09
C LYS A 29 -13.50 10.60 -21.33
N ASP A 30 -12.52 10.98 -22.13
CA ASP A 30 -11.38 10.10 -22.46
C ASP A 30 -10.49 9.85 -21.24
N ILE A 31 -10.18 10.91 -20.47
CA ILE A 31 -9.41 10.79 -19.22
C ILE A 31 -10.18 9.96 -18.19
N MET A 32 -11.49 10.21 -18.04
CA MET A 32 -12.34 9.47 -17.12
C MET A 32 -12.44 8.00 -17.49
N TRP A 33 -12.60 7.67 -18.78
CA TRP A 33 -12.63 6.29 -19.27
C TRP A 33 -11.33 5.56 -18.98
N TYR A 34 -10.19 6.20 -19.27
CA TYR A 34 -8.86 5.63 -19.00
C TYR A 34 -8.64 5.40 -17.50
N SER A 35 -8.87 6.43 -16.68
CA SER A 35 -8.68 6.35 -15.23
C SER A 35 -9.61 5.31 -14.59
N THR A 36 -10.90 5.33 -14.96
CA THR A 36 -11.88 4.36 -14.46
C THR A 36 -11.52 2.95 -14.89
N GLY A 37 -11.13 2.74 -16.15
CA GLY A 37 -10.68 1.44 -16.64
C GLY A 37 -9.45 0.92 -15.90
N TYR A 38 -8.52 1.80 -15.53
CA TYR A 38 -7.34 1.45 -14.75
C TYR A 38 -7.66 1.13 -13.29
N GLN A 39 -8.48 1.97 -12.63
CA GLN A 39 -8.89 1.75 -11.24
C GLN A 39 -9.80 0.54 -11.07
N SER A 40 -10.73 0.34 -12.01
CA SER A 40 -11.64 -0.82 -12.03
C SER A 40 -11.00 -2.07 -12.63
N LYS A 41 -9.75 -1.97 -13.12
CA LYS A 41 -8.98 -3.14 -13.55
C LYS A 41 -8.98 -4.11 -12.39
N LYS A 42 -9.64 -5.24 -12.61
CA LYS A 42 -9.85 -6.27 -11.60
C LYS A 42 -8.49 -6.59 -10.98
N GLN A 43 -8.34 -6.32 -9.68
CA GLN A 43 -7.17 -6.76 -8.93
C GLN A 43 -6.96 -8.23 -9.28
N CYS A 44 -5.79 -8.57 -9.82
CA CYS A 44 -5.48 -9.96 -10.15
C CYS A 44 -5.77 -10.80 -8.91
N LYS A 45 -6.43 -11.95 -9.09
CA LYS A 45 -6.80 -12.79 -7.98
C LYS A 45 -5.52 -13.15 -7.21
N ASN A 46 -5.45 -12.75 -5.94
CA ASN A 46 -4.37 -13.04 -5.00
C ASN A 46 -4.34 -14.53 -4.59
N HIS A 47 -4.36 -15.44 -5.56
CA HIS A 47 -4.41 -16.89 -5.34
C HIS A 47 -3.22 -17.41 -4.53
N ASN A 48 -2.09 -16.71 -4.56
CA ASN A 48 -0.86 -17.14 -3.92
C ASN A 48 -0.67 -16.54 -2.52
N VAL A 49 -1.44 -15.53 -2.13
CA VAL A 49 -1.27 -14.84 -0.84
C VAL A 49 -1.56 -15.78 0.33
N SER A 50 -2.61 -16.60 0.21
CA SER A 50 -2.94 -17.60 1.24
C SER A 50 -1.87 -18.68 1.37
N ALA A 51 -1.30 -19.14 0.25
CA ALA A 51 -0.20 -20.11 0.24
C ALA A 51 1.06 -19.51 0.88
N LEU A 52 1.35 -18.24 0.62
CA LEU A 52 2.49 -17.54 1.21
C LEU A 52 2.34 -17.35 2.72
N MET A 53 1.15 -16.93 3.17
CA MET A 53 0.82 -16.81 4.59
C MET A 53 0.90 -18.16 5.32
N ALA A 54 0.47 -19.25 4.68
CA ALA A 54 0.58 -20.59 5.25
C ALA A 54 2.05 -21.00 5.41
N LYS A 55 2.90 -20.71 4.42
CA LYS A 55 4.35 -20.97 4.47
C LYS A 55 5.03 -20.16 5.58
N SER A 56 4.72 -18.87 5.70
CA SER A 56 5.29 -18.02 6.77
C SER A 56 4.81 -18.46 8.15
N PHE A 57 3.56 -18.90 8.29
CA PHE A 57 3.04 -19.47 9.54
C PHE A 57 3.77 -20.76 9.94
N LEU A 58 3.96 -21.69 9.00
CA LEU A 58 4.69 -22.93 9.26
C LEU A 58 6.14 -22.66 9.69
N TYR A 59 6.81 -21.72 9.02
CA TYR A 59 8.16 -21.28 9.37
C TYR A 59 8.21 -20.68 10.78
N HIS A 60 7.27 -19.80 11.11
CA HIS A 60 7.17 -19.16 12.43
C HIS A 60 6.93 -20.22 13.53
N LYS A 61 6.08 -21.21 13.27
CA LYS A 61 5.78 -22.29 14.21
C LYS A 61 6.97 -23.24 14.41
N SER A 62 7.77 -23.51 13.38
CA SER A 62 8.91 -24.44 13.48
C SER A 62 10.17 -23.82 14.10
N HIS A 63 10.32 -22.49 14.02
CA HIS A 63 11.49 -21.76 14.55
C HIS A 63 11.17 -20.94 15.80
N GLY A 64 9.90 -20.85 16.20
CA GLY A 64 9.47 -20.11 17.37
C GLY A 64 9.64 -20.94 18.65
N ASP A 65 10.83 -20.92 19.23
CA ASP A 65 11.05 -21.42 20.60
C ASP A 65 10.62 -20.36 21.65
N HIS A 66 9.49 -19.69 21.37
CA HIS A 66 9.13 -18.44 22.01
C HIS A 66 8.32 -18.72 23.28
N THR A 67 8.97 -18.64 24.44
CA THR A 67 8.34 -18.72 25.77
C THR A 67 7.74 -17.39 26.25
N GLY A 68 7.54 -16.44 25.33
CA GLY A 68 7.05 -15.08 25.60
C GLY A 68 5.52 -14.94 25.64
N ASN A 69 5.06 -13.69 25.85
CA ASN A 69 3.65 -13.32 25.89
C ASN A 69 2.95 -13.61 24.55
N VAL A 70 1.71 -14.13 24.60
CA VAL A 70 0.90 -14.49 23.42
C VAL A 70 0.67 -13.28 22.50
N LEU A 71 0.57 -12.08 23.05
CA LEU A 71 0.45 -10.86 22.25
C LEU A 71 1.69 -10.60 21.38
N ASP A 72 2.87 -10.74 21.95
CA ASP A 72 4.14 -10.49 21.25
C ASP A 72 4.36 -11.55 20.15
N GLN A 73 3.98 -12.81 20.43
CA GLN A 73 3.98 -13.89 19.44
C GLN A 73 3.07 -13.58 18.25
N ASN A 74 1.85 -13.12 18.51
CA ASN A 74 0.90 -12.78 17.46
C ASN A 74 1.38 -11.58 16.63
N GLN A 75 1.97 -10.57 17.27
CA GLN A 75 2.57 -9.44 16.56
C GLN A 75 3.71 -9.91 15.65
N LEU A 76 4.61 -10.74 16.15
CA LEU A 76 5.71 -11.31 15.36
C LEU A 76 5.20 -12.13 14.16
N LEU A 77 4.17 -12.94 14.35
CA LEU A 77 3.56 -13.71 13.26
C LEU A 77 3.02 -12.77 12.16
N ILE A 78 2.30 -11.71 12.54
CA ILE A 78 1.77 -10.72 11.60
C ILE A 78 2.92 -10.06 10.83
N PHE A 79 3.99 -9.65 11.53
CA PHE A 79 5.17 -9.09 10.88
C PHE A 79 5.83 -10.05 9.89
N CYS A 80 6.01 -11.33 10.26
CA CYS A 80 6.56 -12.35 9.36
C CYS A 80 5.70 -12.55 8.10
N CYS A 81 4.38 -12.63 8.26
CA CYS A 81 3.46 -12.75 7.12
C CYS A 81 3.53 -11.51 6.22
N GLN A 82 3.54 -10.31 6.79
CA GLN A 82 3.64 -9.06 6.02
C GLN A 82 4.97 -8.96 5.27
N HIS A 83 6.08 -9.36 5.91
CA HIS A 83 7.40 -9.38 5.26
C HIS A 83 7.46 -10.37 4.11
N ALA A 84 6.91 -11.59 4.29
CA ALA A 84 6.84 -12.58 3.24
C ALA A 84 6.02 -12.04 2.05
N LEU A 85 4.87 -11.41 2.32
CA LEU A 85 4.06 -10.80 1.27
C LEU A 85 4.77 -9.65 0.57
N ASN A 86 5.41 -8.75 1.32
CA ASN A 86 6.18 -7.64 0.75
C ASN A 86 7.34 -8.13 -0.14
N TRP A 87 7.91 -9.30 0.15
CA TRP A 87 8.96 -9.90 -0.67
C TRP A 87 8.46 -10.34 -2.05
N GLU A 88 7.24 -10.89 -2.11
CA GLU A 88 6.63 -11.39 -3.35
C GLU A 88 5.81 -10.32 -4.09
N MET A 89 5.44 -9.23 -3.41
CA MET A 89 4.77 -8.09 -4.02
C MET A 89 5.77 -7.22 -4.78
N GLU A 90 5.38 -6.77 -5.98
CA GLU A 90 6.17 -5.80 -6.74
C GLU A 90 6.29 -4.48 -5.98
N MET A 91 7.52 -3.98 -5.82
CA MET A 91 7.77 -2.65 -5.26
C MET A 91 7.37 -1.57 -6.26
N SER A 92 6.70 -0.53 -5.79
CA SER A 92 6.43 0.66 -6.61
C SER A 92 7.72 1.40 -6.95
N ALA A 93 7.76 2.05 -8.12
CA ALA A 93 8.91 2.85 -8.53
C ALA A 93 9.30 3.93 -7.50
N GLN A 94 8.32 4.51 -6.81
CA GLN A 94 8.53 5.50 -5.75
C GLN A 94 9.23 4.88 -4.53
N GLN A 95 8.83 3.68 -4.11
CA GLN A 95 9.52 2.95 -3.03
C GLN A 95 10.96 2.63 -3.42
N VAL A 96 11.20 2.16 -4.65
CA VAL A 96 12.56 1.89 -5.15
C VAL A 96 13.43 3.15 -5.08
N ILE A 97 12.92 4.30 -5.52
CA ILE A 97 13.64 5.58 -5.42
C ILE A 97 13.90 5.97 -3.96
N ALA A 98 12.92 5.81 -3.06
CA ALA A 98 13.08 6.13 -1.64
C ALA A 98 14.19 5.29 -0.98
N TYR A 99 14.27 4.00 -1.32
CA TYR A 99 15.35 3.12 -0.86
C TYR A 99 16.71 3.49 -1.46
N LEU A 100 16.78 3.79 -2.75
CA LEU A 100 17.99 4.28 -3.43
C LEU A 100 18.52 5.58 -2.81
N MET A 101 17.62 6.50 -2.46
CA MET A 101 17.94 7.78 -1.83
C MET A 101 18.23 7.66 -0.33
N ARG A 102 18.17 6.44 0.24
CA ARG A 102 18.30 6.16 1.68
C ARG A 102 17.29 6.91 2.55
N TRP A 103 16.13 7.26 2.01
CA TRP A 103 15.04 7.84 2.78
C TRP A 103 14.30 6.78 3.60
N GLY A 104 14.27 5.53 3.11
CA GLY A 104 13.63 4.40 3.78
C GLY A 104 12.10 4.55 3.88
N ASP A 105 11.48 3.63 4.63
CA ASP A 105 10.04 3.64 4.88
C ASP A 105 9.73 4.31 6.22
N HIS A 106 8.82 5.29 6.22
CA HIS A 106 8.31 5.88 7.45
C HIS A 106 7.05 5.14 7.89
N ILE A 107 7.20 4.21 8.84
CA ILE A 107 6.09 3.45 9.41
C ILE A 107 5.66 4.13 10.71
N CYS A 108 4.43 4.65 10.76
CA CYS A 108 3.82 5.21 11.97
C CYS A 108 2.74 4.26 12.49
N SER A 109 2.81 3.86 13.76
CA SER A 109 1.66 3.28 14.45
C SER A 109 0.70 4.43 14.83
N HIS A 110 -0.56 4.32 14.44
CA HIS A 110 -1.58 5.25 14.88
C HIS A 110 -1.91 4.94 16.34
N HIS A 111 -1.40 5.75 17.26
CA HIS A 111 -1.94 5.84 18.61
C HIS A 111 -2.87 7.06 18.65
N TYR A 112 -4.17 6.79 18.82
CA TYR A 112 -5.19 7.80 19.11
C TYR A 112 -5.35 7.96 20.62
#